data_AF-A0A2T5HXC5-F1
#
_entry.id   AF-A0A2T5HXC5-F1
#
_cell.length_a   1.000
_cell.length_b   1.000
_cell.length_c   1.000
_cell.angle_alpha   90.00
_cell.angle_beta   90.00
_cell.angle_gamma   90.00
#
_symmetry.space_group_name_H-M   'P 1'
#
loop_
_entity.id
_entity.type
_entity.pdbx_description
1 polymer ?
#
loop_
_entity_poly.entity_id
_entity_poly.type
_entity_poly.pdbx_seq_one_letter_code
_entity_poly.pdbx_strand_id
1 'polypeptide(L)'
;MEAGLGKKFRSIDAFNRAAPSQYRMLPCRFVGLDGSRYVMTNEAGEHLVVTRPQLEQFVRKSVLLNSDYYNDLKSKHFLIDDDSNVALDLLALKYRTKAQQISQFT
;
A
#
# COMPACT_ATOMS: atom_id res chain seq x y z
N MET A 1 1.72 -8.72 -39.08
CA MET A 1 0.58 -7.83 -38.77
C MET A 1 0.43 -7.80 -37.27
N GLU A 2 0.52 -6.59 -36.70
CA GLU A 2 0.88 -6.28 -35.31
C GLU A 2 -0.19 -6.67 -34.29
N ALA A 3 0.21 -7.37 -33.23
CA ALA A 3 -0.64 -7.66 -32.08
C ALA A 3 -0.70 -6.40 -31.20
N GLY A 4 -1.84 -5.70 -31.23
CA GLY A 4 -2.09 -4.50 -30.45
C GLY A 4 -1.89 -4.73 -28.95
N LEU A 5 -0.83 -4.12 -28.40
CA LEU A 5 -0.46 -4.13 -26.99
C LEU A 5 -1.33 -3.16 -26.17
N GLY A 6 -2.66 -3.29 -26.26
CA GLY A 6 -3.60 -2.52 -25.46
C GLY A 6 -4.11 -3.37 -24.30
N LYS A 7 -3.54 -3.23 -23.10
CA LYS A 7 -4.14 -3.84 -21.90
C LYS A 7 -5.55 -3.25 -21.74
N LYS A 8 -6.59 -4.06 -22.04
CA LYS A 8 -7.99 -3.65 -21.93
C LYS A 8 -8.32 -3.30 -20.46
N PHE A 9 -9.11 -2.25 -20.27
CA PHE A 9 -9.64 -1.86 -18.97
C PHE A 9 -10.32 -3.06 -18.31
N ARG A 10 -9.93 -3.37 -17.07
CA ARG A 10 -10.49 -4.49 -16.30
C ARG A 10 -11.51 -3.96 -15.30
N SER A 11 -12.62 -4.67 -15.12
CA SER A 11 -13.62 -4.36 -14.09
C SER A 11 -13.00 -4.45 -12.69
N ILE A 12 -13.56 -3.73 -11.71
CA ILE A 12 -13.07 -3.69 -10.32
C ILE A 12 -12.89 -5.09 -9.71
N ASP A 13 -13.77 -6.03 -10.08
CA ASP A 13 -13.72 -7.43 -9.67
C ASP A 13 -12.41 -8.14 -10.03
N ALA A 14 -11.80 -7.77 -11.17
CA ALA A 14 -10.52 -8.34 -11.59
C ALA A 14 -9.33 -7.92 -10.70
N PHE A 15 -9.48 -6.82 -9.96
CA PHE A 15 -8.52 -6.36 -8.94
C PHE A 15 -8.90 -6.85 -7.53
N ASN A 16 -10.11 -7.39 -7.35
CA ASN A 16 -10.58 -7.98 -6.10
C ASN A 16 -10.18 -9.46 -5.97
N ARG A 17 -9.19 -9.94 -6.74
CA ARG A 17 -8.66 -11.30 -6.61
C ARG A 17 -7.79 -11.40 -5.36
N ALA A 18 -8.45 -11.35 -4.21
CA ALA A 18 -7.88 -11.61 -2.90
C ALA A 18 -7.49 -13.09 -2.83
N ALA A 19 -6.27 -13.43 -3.24
CA ALA A 19 -5.67 -14.67 -2.79
C ALA A 19 -5.57 -14.59 -1.25
N PRO A 20 -6.04 -15.60 -0.50
CA PRO A 20 -5.91 -15.57 0.93
C PRO A 20 -4.43 -15.62 1.27
N SER A 21 -3.94 -14.53 1.86
CA SER A 21 -2.63 -14.39 2.51
C SER A 21 -1.45 -14.07 1.58
N GLN A 22 -1.20 -12.76 1.36
CA GLN A 22 0.11 -12.13 1.55
C GLN A 22 0.06 -10.63 1.18
N TYR A 23 -0.54 -9.81 2.04
CA TYR A 23 -0.21 -8.38 2.00
C TYR A 23 1.03 -8.11 2.85
N ARG A 24 1.94 -7.28 2.34
CA ARG A 24 3.11 -6.81 3.06
C ARG A 24 2.79 -5.46 3.70
N MET A 25 2.94 -5.39 5.01
CA MET A 25 2.87 -4.10 5.73
C MET A 25 4.06 -3.25 5.35
N LEU A 26 3.81 -1.98 5.06
CA LEU A 26 4.86 -0.99 4.83
C LEU A 26 5.26 -0.33 6.16
N PRO A 27 6.48 0.25 6.22
CA PRO A 27 6.90 1.03 7.38
C PRO A 27 5.88 2.14 7.67
N CYS A 28 5.32 2.09 8.87
CA CYS A 28 4.38 3.08 9.37
C CYS A 28 4.57 3.24 10.88
N ARG A 29 4.20 4.42 11.37
CA ARG A 29 4.23 4.77 12.78
C ARG A 29 2.82 4.83 13.34
N PHE A 30 2.68 4.51 14.62
CA PHE A 30 1.42 4.60 15.34
C PHE A 30 1.60 5.51 16.54
N VAL A 31 0.72 6.49 16.69
CA VAL A 31 0.70 7.38 17.84
C VAL A 31 -0.69 7.32 18.46
N GLY A 32 -0.76 7.17 19.78
CA GLY A 32 -2.03 7.24 20.50
C GLY A 32 -2.59 8.65 20.41
N LEU A 33 -3.79 8.80 19.87
CA LEU A 33 -4.52 10.06 19.88
C LEU A 33 -5.32 10.21 21.17
N ASP A 34 -5.90 9.10 21.62
CA ASP A 34 -6.68 8.97 22.85
C ASP A 34 -6.63 7.49 23.32
N GLY A 35 -7.23 7.15 24.47
CA GLY A 35 -7.27 5.78 24.99
C GLY A 35 -7.92 4.74 24.06
N SER A 36 -8.69 5.18 23.06
CA SER A 36 -9.42 4.31 22.12
C SER A 36 -8.99 4.43 20.64
N ARG A 37 -8.24 5.48 20.28
CA ARG A 37 -7.93 5.85 18.89
C ARG A 37 -6.44 6.06 18.69
N TYR A 38 -5.97 5.63 17.52
CA TYR A 38 -4.58 5.72 17.10
C TYR A 38 -4.49 6.42 15.75
N VAL A 39 -3.46 7.22 15.56
CA VAL A 39 -3.10 7.79 14.27
C VAL A 39 -1.99 6.93 13.69
N MET A 40 -2.23 6.35 12.53
CA MET A 40 -1.23 5.69 11.70
C MET A 40 -0.68 6.72 10.72
N THR A 41 0.64 6.82 10.60
CA THR A 41 1.29 7.63 9.57
C THR A 41 2.26 6.78 8.76
N ASN A 42 2.31 6.99 7.45
CA ASN A 42 3.28 6.32 6.58
C ASN A 42 4.48 7.24 6.30
N GLU A 43 5.52 6.70 5.68
CA GLU A 43 6.72 7.46 5.29
C GLU A 43 6.48 8.39 4.07
N ALA A 44 5.29 8.34 3.45
CA ALA A 44 4.90 9.22 2.34
C ALA A 44 4.09 10.46 2.79
N GLY A 45 3.83 10.62 4.09
CA GLY A 45 3.08 11.76 4.65
C GLY A 45 1.56 11.58 4.72
N GLU A 46 1.04 10.39 4.41
CA GLU A 46 -0.37 10.05 4.61
C GLU A 46 -0.65 9.64 6.05
N HIS A 47 -1.86 9.90 6.52
CA HIS A 47 -2.31 9.53 7.85
C HIS A 47 -3.71 8.89 7.84
N LEU A 48 -3.95 8.03 8.82
CA LEU A 48 -5.23 7.37 9.04
C LEU A 48 -5.54 7.28 10.54
N VAL A 49 -6.75 7.64 10.94
CA VAL A 49 -7.21 7.45 12.33
C VAL A 49 -7.93 6.12 12.43
N VAL A 50 -7.44 5.23 13.28
CA VAL A 50 -7.97 3.88 13.48
C VAL A 50 -8.33 3.66 14.94
N THR A 51 -9.26 2.75 15.16
CA THR A 51 -9.58 2.26 16.51
C THR A 51 -8.55 1.22 16.95
N ARG A 52 -8.40 1.02 18.26
CA ARG A 52 -7.58 -0.08 18.82
C ARG A 52 -7.83 -1.45 18.15
N PRO A 53 -9.07 -1.95 18.00
CA PRO A 53 -9.30 -3.25 17.35
C PRO A 53 -8.92 -3.27 15.86
N GLN A 54 -9.01 -2.15 15.15
CA GLN A 54 -8.55 -2.05 13.76
C GLN A 54 -7.01 -2.10 13.67
N LEU A 55 -6.34 -1.39 14.57
CA LEU A 55 -4.88 -1.44 14.69
C LEU A 55 -4.40 -2.85 15.01
N GLU A 56 -5.07 -3.55 15.93
CA GLU A 56 -4.75 -4.95 16.24
C GLU A 56 -4.94 -5.88 15.05
N GLN A 57 -6.02 -5.70 14.27
CA GLN A 57 -6.23 -6.44 13.03
C GLN A 57 -5.13 -6.17 11.99
N PHE A 58 -4.70 -4.91 11.87
CA PHE A 58 -3.60 -4.51 11.00
C PHE A 58 -2.29 -5.21 11.38
N VAL A 59 -1.87 -5.09 12.65
CA VAL A 59 -0.64 -5.69 13.16
C VAL A 59 -0.66 -7.22 13.06
N ARG A 60 -1.82 -7.85 13.30
CA ARG A 60 -2.02 -9.31 13.21
C ARG A 60 -2.21 -9.82 11.78
N LYS A 61 -2.11 -8.95 10.77
CA LYS A 61 -2.36 -9.29 9.37
C LYS A 61 -3.74 -9.94 9.11
N SER A 62 -4.75 -9.57 9.90
CA SER A 62 -6.09 -10.18 9.88
C SER A 62 -7.15 -9.23 9.31
N VAL A 63 -6.74 -8.22 8.53
CA VAL A 63 -7.67 -7.26 7.92
C VAL A 63 -8.47 -7.94 6.80
N LEU A 64 -9.79 -7.80 6.84
CA LEU A 64 -10.70 -8.32 5.83
C LEU A 64 -10.52 -7.59 4.49
N LEU A 65 -10.19 -8.33 3.42
CA LEU A 65 -9.90 -7.78 2.09
C LEU A 65 -11.07 -7.03 1.42
N ASN A 66 -12.31 -7.34 1.82
CA ASN A 66 -13.53 -6.70 1.30
C ASN A 66 -14.04 -5.55 2.20
N SER A 67 -13.23 -5.07 3.15
CA SER A 67 -13.60 -3.97 4.04
C SER A 67 -13.13 -2.63 3.48
N ASP A 68 -13.91 -1.57 3.67
CA ASP A 68 -13.48 -0.18 3.37
C ASP A 68 -12.14 0.16 4.02
N TYR A 69 -11.92 -0.35 5.23
CA TYR A 69 -10.64 -0.25 5.94
C TYR A 69 -9.44 -0.81 5.16
N TYR A 70 -9.60 -1.93 4.47
CA TYR A 70 -8.53 -2.51 3.64
C TYR A 70 -8.22 -1.63 2.43
N ASN A 71 -9.27 -1.12 1.78
CA ASN A 71 -9.15 -0.23 0.63
C ASN A 71 -8.47 1.08 1.00
N ASP A 72 -8.77 1.64 2.17
CA ASP A 72 -8.12 2.84 2.67
C ASP A 72 -6.63 2.59 2.98
N LEU A 73 -6.31 1.50 3.69
CA LEU A 73 -4.93 1.09 3.95
C LEU A 73 -4.11 0.86 2.67
N LYS A 74 -4.73 0.26 1.63
CA LYS A 74 -4.11 0.05 0.33
C LYS A 74 -3.89 1.36 -0.42
N SER A 75 -4.90 2.23 -0.47
CA SER A 75 -4.84 3.52 -1.17
C SER A 75 -3.82 4.47 -0.55
N LYS A 76 -3.72 4.45 0.79
CA LYS A 76 -2.79 5.27 1.57
C LYS A 76 -1.42 4.61 1.77
N HIS A 77 -1.10 3.53 1.05
CA HIS A 77 0.20 2.87 1.09
C HIS A 77 0.64 2.42 2.51
N PHE A 78 -0.29 1.95 3.34
CA PHE A 78 0.02 1.27 4.60
C PHE A 78 0.28 -0.23 4.40
N LEU A 79 -0.32 -0.81 3.37
CA LEU A 79 -0.09 -2.18 2.94
C LEU A 79 0.05 -2.25 1.42
N ILE A 80 0.75 -3.27 0.94
CA ILE A 80 0.78 -3.67 -0.46
C ILE A 80 0.35 -5.13 -0.56
N ASP A 81 -0.44 -5.45 -1.57
CA ASP A 81 -0.81 -6.84 -1.88
C ASP A 81 0.21 -7.44 -2.87
N ASP A 82 0.38 -8.76 -2.90
CA ASP A 82 1.29 -9.46 -3.82
C ASP A 82 0.95 -9.19 -5.31
N ASP A 83 -0.31 -8.88 -5.63
CA ASP A 83 -0.72 -8.45 -6.98
C ASP A 83 -0.10 -7.07 -7.37
N SER A 84 0.51 -6.36 -6.42
CA SER A 84 1.19 -5.06 -6.60
C SER A 84 2.68 -5.18 -6.96
N ASN A 85 3.17 -6.33 -7.42
CA ASN A 85 4.56 -6.51 -7.81
C ASN A 85 5.05 -5.50 -8.88
N VAL A 86 4.13 -4.94 -9.67
CA VAL A 86 4.41 -3.84 -10.62
C VAL A 86 4.76 -2.52 -9.92
N ALA A 87 4.20 -2.26 -8.74
CA ALA A 87 4.45 -1.02 -8.00
C ALA A 87 5.86 -0.94 -7.40
N LEU A 88 6.46 -2.08 -7.04
CA LEU A 88 7.81 -2.12 -6.52
C LEU A 88 8.85 -1.82 -7.61
N ASP A 89 8.64 -2.36 -8.83
CA ASP A 89 9.50 -2.10 -9.98
C ASP A 89 9.45 -0.62 -10.39
N LEU A 90 8.25 -0.02 -10.41
CA LEU A 90 8.07 1.41 -10.67
C LEU A 90 8.68 2.29 -9.57
N LEU A 91 8.60 1.89 -8.29
CA LEU A 91 9.21 2.62 -7.18
C LEU A 91 10.75 2.51 -7.22
N ALA A 92 11.28 1.32 -7.51
CA ALA A 92 12.71 1.10 -7.70
C ALA A 92 13.25 1.90 -8.89
N LEU A 93 12.50 1.98 -9.99
CA LEU A 93 12.85 2.79 -11.14
C LEU A 93 12.93 4.28 -10.78
N LYS A 94 11.90 4.81 -10.10
CA LYS A 94 11.88 6.21 -9.62
C LYS A 94 13.03 6.53 -8.65
N TYR A 95 13.35 5.59 -7.74
CA TYR A 95 14.45 5.74 -6.80
C TYR A 95 15.80 5.84 -7.51
N ARG A 96 16.06 4.97 -8.51
CA ARG A 96 17.30 5.00 -9.30
C ARG A 96 17.48 6.33 -10.03
N THR A 97 16.43 6.87 -10.64
CA THR A 97 16.50 8.17 -11.33
C THR A 97 16.75 9.32 -10.35
N LYS A 98 16.12 9.30 -9.18
CA LYS A 98 16.35 10.33 -8.14
C LYS A 98 17.77 10.28 -7.58
N ALA A 99 18.32 9.08 -7.36
CA ALA A 99 19.69 8.90 -6.88
C ALA A 99 20.76 9.37 -7.88
N GLN A 100 20.50 9.26 -9.19
CA GLN A 100 21.43 9.75 -10.22
C GLN A 100 21.62 11.26 -10.20
N GLN A 101 20.60 12.04 -9.82
CA GLN A 101 20.70 13.50 -9.70
C GLN A 101 21.65 13.98 -8.59
N ILE A 102 22.02 13.11 -7.66
CA ILE A 102 22.86 13.44 -6.49
C ILE A 102 24.33 13.10 -6.75
N SER A 103 24.63 12.28 -7.75
CA SER A 103 26.00 11.85 -8.09
C SER A 103 26.85 12.92 -8.78
N GLN A 104 26.26 14.07 -9.12
CA GLN A 104 26.92 15.19 -9.80
C GLN A 104 27.34 16.33 -8.85
N PHE A 105 27.23 16.11 -7.52
CA PHE A 105 27.63 17.07 -6.48
C PHE A 105 28.87 16.62 -5.70
N THR A 106 29.68 15.72 -6.24
CA THR A 106 31.02 15.35 -5.72
C THR A 106 32.04 15.56 -6.81
#